data_AF-A0A7C1WFF2-F1
#
_entry.id   AF-A0A7C1WFF2-F1
#
_cell.length_a   1.000
_cell.length_b   1.000
_cell.length_c   1.000
_cell.angle_alpha   90.00
_cell.angle_beta   90.00
_cell.angle_gamma   90.00
#
_symmetry.space_group_name_H-M   'P 1'
#
loop_
_entity.id
_entity.type
_entity.pdbx_description
1 polymer ?
#
loop_
_entity_poly.entity_id
_entity_poly.type
_entity_poly.pdbx_seq_one_letter_code
_entity_poly.pdbx_strand_id
1 'polypeptide(L)'
;MRLSLLTLFIILISLAIPVLGENSTYVSLDEAKKEVEGFFSSANENNLIIILGSKISLGDQIFFNIMKTQINVIRDERFYPDTSIESIDQLNETYIVLLGSEKTNILSNQVITNETIDISKTLVSPPIILVFGLDNTTGKKILILYTLKEKYNNLNKAVERSPLNAILDKRFIPVTATAISLIFIYIWNIFSTTIVELISDYTSESIIERIIAKHKRKEITIRRYIDSKEGFSILLSSIVFSIAMSWAWSEKLDDFLWMFIINLIVIGLILLLKESVRQYFCYQNNLKAKHVFWPFGAILTVISTFLGNTFSLASYTLREEKEEIERKFGRIIFLISLMLFTFSIIIFILNLFYPDIIFQMMFTYTIMMLVIDLFPLPPMDGSDIRKWSSKKWFTLYIIVVFFYISVNFTFLF
;
A
#
# COMPACT_ATOMS: atom_id res chain seq x y z
N MET A 1 0.64 -27.57 -9.42
CA MET A 1 0.04 -26.36 -8.83
C MET A 1 0.40 -26.15 -7.36
N ARG A 2 0.26 -27.15 -6.45
CA ARG A 2 0.66 -26.98 -5.03
C ARG A 2 2.15 -26.66 -4.84
N LEU A 3 3.03 -27.30 -5.61
CA LEU A 3 4.47 -27.07 -5.53
C LEU A 3 4.88 -25.69 -6.07
N SER A 4 4.34 -25.27 -7.23
CA SER A 4 4.69 -24.00 -7.88
C SER A 4 4.25 -22.76 -7.10
N LEU A 5 3.11 -22.84 -6.41
CA LEU A 5 2.60 -21.76 -5.55
C LEU A 5 3.46 -21.57 -4.30
N LEU A 6 3.89 -22.67 -3.69
CA LEU A 6 4.79 -22.66 -2.54
C LEU A 6 6.17 -22.12 -2.92
N THR A 7 6.72 -22.55 -4.06
CA THR A 7 8.03 -22.06 -4.54
C THR A 7 7.99 -20.57 -4.85
N LEU A 8 6.93 -20.05 -5.46
CA LEU A 8 6.77 -18.61 -5.73
C LEU A 8 6.68 -17.81 -4.42
N PHE A 9 5.96 -18.33 -3.43
CA PHE A 9 5.82 -17.71 -2.10
C PHE A 9 7.17 -17.68 -1.37
N ILE A 10 7.94 -18.77 -1.44
CA ILE A 10 9.30 -18.84 -0.89
C ILE A 10 10.23 -17.86 -1.60
N ILE A 11 10.16 -17.74 -2.94
CA ILE A 11 10.96 -16.78 -3.71
C ILE A 11 10.65 -15.34 -3.29
N LEU A 12 9.37 -14.99 -3.15
CA LEU A 12 8.93 -13.68 -2.68
C LEU A 12 9.41 -13.36 -1.26
N ILE A 13 9.41 -14.35 -0.36
CA ILE A 13 9.94 -14.19 1.00
C ILE A 13 11.47 -14.06 0.99
N SER A 14 12.18 -14.84 0.17
CA SER A 14 13.64 -14.80 0.10
C SER A 14 14.20 -13.53 -0.55
N LEU A 15 13.41 -12.84 -1.37
CA LEU A 15 13.78 -11.53 -1.93
C LEU A 15 13.69 -10.39 -0.90
N ALA A 16 13.05 -10.62 0.25
CA ALA A 16 12.80 -9.60 1.26
C ALA A 16 13.74 -9.70 2.48
N ILE A 17 14.95 -10.27 2.30
CA ILE A 17 15.96 -10.18 3.34
C ILE A 17 16.47 -8.73 3.34
N PRO A 18 16.20 -7.93 4.38
CA PRO A 18 16.64 -6.55 4.39
C PRO A 18 18.16 -6.50 4.37
N VAL A 19 18.73 -5.87 3.34
CA VAL A 19 20.14 -5.48 3.29
C VAL A 19 20.29 -4.28 4.23
N LEU A 20 20.38 -4.56 5.53
CA LEU A 20 20.78 -3.56 6.51
C LEU A 20 22.27 -3.28 6.33
N GLY A 21 22.65 -2.00 6.34
CA GLY A 21 24.02 -1.56 6.03
C GLY A 21 25.08 -2.16 6.96
N GLU A 22 26.32 -2.23 6.49
CA GLU A 22 27.45 -2.98 7.08
C GLU A 22 27.76 -2.69 8.56
N ASN A 23 27.21 -1.62 9.17
CA ASN A 23 27.51 -1.19 10.54
C ASN A 23 26.36 -1.35 11.57
N SER A 24 25.24 -1.98 11.21
CA SER A 24 24.15 -2.20 12.17
C SER A 24 24.30 -3.49 12.98
N THR A 25 24.24 -3.41 14.31
CA THR A 25 24.24 -4.59 15.20
C THR A 25 22.82 -4.95 15.63
N TYR A 26 22.40 -6.19 15.41
CA TYR A 26 21.11 -6.68 15.91
C TYR A 26 21.23 -7.04 17.38
N VAL A 27 20.31 -6.52 18.20
CA VAL A 27 20.28 -6.75 19.64
C VAL A 27 18.87 -7.04 20.13
N SER A 28 18.77 -7.79 21.23
CA SER A 28 17.50 -8.01 21.91
C SER A 28 16.96 -6.71 22.52
N LEU A 29 15.66 -6.65 22.81
CA LEU A 29 15.03 -5.46 23.40
C LEU A 29 15.63 -5.14 24.79
N ASP A 30 15.96 -6.16 25.58
CA ASP A 30 16.58 -6.00 26.89
C ASP A 30 18.00 -5.42 26.80
N GLU A 31 18.78 -5.85 25.80
CA GLU A 31 20.10 -5.27 25.53
C GLU A 31 19.98 -3.83 25.03
N ALA A 32 19.06 -3.55 24.09
CA ALA A 32 18.78 -2.20 23.63
C ALA A 32 18.40 -1.27 24.79
N LYS A 33 17.56 -1.75 25.72
CA LYS A 33 17.18 -1.02 26.93
C LYS A 33 18.38 -0.72 27.83
N LYS A 34 19.24 -1.71 28.09
CA LYS A 34 20.47 -1.52 28.89
C LYS A 34 21.42 -0.51 28.26
N GLU A 35 21.55 -0.51 26.94
CA GLU A 35 22.39 0.42 26.20
C GLU A 35 21.85 1.86 26.31
N VAL A 36 20.53 2.03 26.20
CA VAL A 36 19.88 3.34 26.42
C VAL A 36 20.08 3.81 27.87
N GLU A 37 19.87 2.93 28.86
CA GLU A 37 20.10 3.26 30.28
C GLU A 37 21.58 3.60 30.56
N GLY A 38 22.51 2.87 29.94
CA GLY A 38 23.94 3.13 30.03
C GLY A 38 24.34 4.48 29.40
N PHE A 39 23.76 4.81 28.24
CA PHE A 39 23.99 6.08 27.56
C PHE A 39 23.57 7.28 28.43
N PHE A 40 22.48 7.15 29.17
CA PHE A 40 21.97 8.18 30.09
C PHE A 40 22.41 8.03 31.55
N SER A 41 23.36 7.15 31.86
CA SER A 41 23.80 6.87 33.24
C SER A 41 24.32 8.10 34.02
N SER A 42 24.71 9.17 33.31
CA SER A 42 25.17 10.44 33.88
C SER A 42 24.23 11.62 33.58
N ALA A 43 23.02 11.35 33.07
CA ALA A 43 22.01 12.36 32.85
C ALA A 43 21.28 12.67 34.16
N ASN A 44 21.19 13.95 34.52
CA ASN A 44 20.22 14.45 35.49
C ASN A 44 18.94 14.85 34.73
N GLU A 45 17.78 14.84 35.39
CA GLU A 45 16.47 15.21 34.80
C GLU A 45 16.55 16.56 34.06
N ASN A 46 17.21 17.57 34.63
CA ASN A 46 17.33 18.91 34.02
C ASN A 46 18.23 18.98 32.77
N ASN A 47 18.89 17.89 32.38
CA ASN A 47 19.86 17.88 31.27
C ASN A 47 19.40 17.07 30.06
N LEU A 48 18.14 16.60 30.06
CA LEU A 48 17.56 15.77 29.02
C LEU A 48 16.39 16.49 28.33
N ILE A 49 16.37 16.47 27.00
CA ILE A 49 15.22 16.92 26.21
C ILE A 49 14.82 15.85 25.20
N ILE A 50 13.51 15.65 25.03
CA ILE A 50 12.95 14.73 24.04
C ILE A 50 12.19 15.50 22.99
N ILE A 51 12.62 15.35 21.74
CA ILE A 51 12.11 16.09 20.61
C ILE A 51 11.37 15.12 19.68
N LEU A 52 10.07 15.35 19.51
CA LEU A 52 9.19 14.55 18.68
C LEU A 52 9.15 15.12 17.25
N GLY A 53 9.50 14.29 16.27
CA GLY A 53 9.39 14.64 14.86
C GLY A 53 7.97 14.99 14.44
N SER A 54 7.79 16.12 13.75
CA SER A 54 6.48 16.64 13.34
C SER A 54 5.74 15.77 12.33
N LYS A 55 6.45 14.89 11.62
CA LYS A 55 5.87 14.01 10.60
C LYS A 55 5.81 12.54 11.03
N ILE A 56 6.04 12.24 12.30
CA ILE A 56 5.91 10.88 12.83
C ILE A 56 4.45 10.43 12.72
N SER A 57 4.23 9.22 12.21
CA SER A 57 2.89 8.64 12.11
C SER A 57 2.27 8.45 13.50
N LEU A 58 0.93 8.57 13.61
CA LEU A 58 0.24 8.41 14.91
C LEU A 58 0.56 7.05 15.57
N GLY A 59 0.72 5.99 14.77
CA GLY A 59 1.09 4.67 15.28
C GLY A 59 2.47 4.66 15.95
N ASP A 60 3.45 5.33 15.34
CA ASP A 60 4.79 5.46 15.91
C ASP A 60 4.78 6.39 17.14
N GLN A 61 3.94 7.44 17.17
CA GLN A 61 3.77 8.28 18.37
C GLN A 61 3.20 7.48 19.55
N ILE A 62 2.19 6.63 19.33
CA ILE A 62 1.65 5.73 20.37
C ILE A 62 2.74 4.76 20.84
N PHE A 63 3.49 4.20 19.90
CA PHE A 63 4.61 3.31 20.20
C PHE A 63 5.67 3.99 21.07
N PHE A 64 6.10 5.21 20.74
CA PHE A 64 7.06 5.98 21.54
C PHE A 64 6.52 6.34 22.92
N ASN A 65 5.22 6.65 23.04
CA ASN A 65 4.58 6.85 24.34
C ASN A 65 4.63 5.57 25.21
N ILE A 66 4.41 4.39 24.62
CA ILE A 66 4.53 3.12 25.34
C ILE A 66 5.98 2.88 25.75
N MET A 67 6.94 3.06 24.84
CA MET A 67 8.37 2.90 25.13
C MET A 67 8.86 3.81 26.25
N LYS A 68 8.39 5.06 26.26
CA LYS A 68 8.68 6.03 27.31
C LYS A 68 8.28 5.53 28.71
N THR A 69 7.16 4.80 28.84
CA THR A 69 6.75 4.22 30.13
C THR A 69 7.67 3.08 30.61
N GLN A 70 8.47 2.49 29.72
CA GLN A 70 9.35 1.36 30.02
C GLN A 70 10.79 1.77 30.35
N ILE A 71 11.19 3.01 30.05
CA ILE A 71 12.54 3.54 30.26
C ILE A 71 12.48 4.59 31.37
N ASN A 72 13.01 4.25 32.55
CA ASN A 72 12.88 5.08 33.75
C ASN A 72 13.37 6.52 33.55
N VAL A 73 14.46 6.71 32.81
CA VAL A 73 15.08 8.03 32.59
C VAL A 73 14.19 8.98 31.76
N ILE A 74 13.33 8.44 30.90
CA ILE A 74 12.56 9.20 29.89
C ILE A 74 11.10 9.40 30.36
N ARG A 75 10.70 8.72 31.44
CA ARG A 75 9.30 8.51 31.82
C ARG A 75 8.51 9.80 32.06
N ASP A 76 9.11 10.78 32.74
CA ASP A 76 8.41 11.98 33.21
C ASP A 76 8.64 13.21 32.32
N GLU A 77 9.49 13.08 31.31
CA GLU A 77 9.87 14.20 30.43
C GLU A 77 8.77 14.61 29.46
N ARG A 78 8.72 15.88 29.05
CA ARG A 78 7.74 16.33 28.05
C ARG A 78 8.30 16.18 26.63
N PHE A 79 7.41 15.91 25.67
CA PHE A 79 7.77 15.94 24.25
C PHE A 79 7.67 17.36 23.72
N TYR A 80 8.75 17.81 23.08
CA TYR A 80 8.79 19.07 22.36
C TYR A 80 8.69 18.78 20.86
N PRO A 81 7.82 19.46 20.11
CA PRO A 81 7.78 19.28 18.65
C PRO A 81 9.05 19.83 18.02
N ASP A 82 9.61 19.11 17.05
CA ASP A 82 10.81 19.54 16.30
C ASP A 82 10.65 20.91 15.62
N THR A 83 9.43 21.30 15.25
CA THR A 83 9.11 22.61 14.67
C THR A 83 9.28 23.80 15.62
N SER A 84 9.43 23.53 16.93
CA SER A 84 9.66 24.59 17.94
C SER A 84 11.14 24.91 18.17
N ILE A 85 12.05 24.14 17.56
CA ILE A 85 13.50 24.23 17.79
C ILE A 85 14.19 24.44 16.43
N GLU A 86 14.92 25.53 16.28
CA GLU A 86 15.57 25.85 14.99
C GLU A 86 16.86 25.06 14.77
N SER A 87 17.67 24.91 15.82
CA SER A 87 18.94 24.16 15.82
C SER A 87 19.21 23.54 17.18
N ILE A 88 19.93 22.41 17.18
CA ILE A 88 20.45 21.76 18.38
C ILE A 88 21.39 22.67 19.17
N ASP A 89 22.08 23.60 18.52
CA ASP A 89 23.03 24.50 19.18
C ASP A 89 22.35 25.42 20.22
N GLN A 90 21.07 25.73 20.04
CA GLN A 90 20.30 26.63 20.92
C GLN A 90 19.85 25.97 22.22
N LEU A 91 19.90 24.64 22.31
CA LEU A 91 19.48 23.89 23.48
C LEU A 91 20.55 23.99 24.60
N ASN A 92 20.15 24.04 25.86
CA ASN A 92 21.11 24.04 26.99
C ASN A 92 21.40 22.63 27.49
N GLU A 93 20.58 21.67 27.06
CA GLU A 93 20.59 20.29 27.49
C GLU A 93 21.79 19.53 26.90
N THR A 94 22.41 18.70 27.72
CA THR A 94 23.57 17.86 27.32
C THR A 94 23.12 16.61 26.57
N TYR A 95 21.93 16.11 26.89
CA TYR A 95 21.35 14.89 26.35
C TYR A 95 20.12 15.21 25.52
N ILE A 96 20.12 14.78 24.27
CA ILE A 96 19.03 15.03 23.33
C ILE A 96 18.53 13.69 22.80
N VAL A 97 17.23 13.44 22.95
CA VAL A 97 16.55 12.31 22.33
C VAL A 97 15.73 12.83 21.16
N LEU A 98 16.10 12.45 19.95
CA LEU A 98 15.34 12.74 18.74
C LEU A 98 14.46 11.54 18.42
N LEU A 99 13.15 11.67 18.58
CA LEU A 99 12.19 10.69 18.13
C LEU A 99 11.91 10.98 16.66
N GLY A 100 12.07 9.98 15.79
CA GLY A 100 11.86 10.05 14.34
C GLY A 100 13.14 10.03 13.51
N SER A 101 13.05 9.47 12.31
CA SER A 101 14.15 9.36 11.34
C SER A 101 14.43 10.70 10.65
N GLU A 102 15.43 10.74 9.76
CA GLU A 102 15.70 11.86 8.86
C GLU A 102 14.49 12.24 7.97
N LYS A 103 13.53 11.34 7.78
CA LYS A 103 12.31 11.63 7.00
C LYS A 103 11.24 12.33 7.85
N THR A 104 11.19 12.02 9.15
CA THR A 104 10.06 12.39 10.02
C THR A 104 10.38 13.44 11.08
N ASN A 105 11.67 13.65 11.37
CA ASN A 105 12.17 14.64 12.31
C ASN A 105 13.17 15.59 11.63
N ILE A 106 12.88 16.89 11.69
CA ILE A 106 13.68 17.96 11.05
C ILE A 106 15.10 18.01 11.62
N LEU A 107 15.25 17.88 12.94
CA LEU A 107 16.55 17.91 13.59
C LEU A 107 17.35 16.64 13.30
N SER A 108 16.71 15.46 13.30
CA SER A 108 17.37 14.21 12.89
C SER A 108 17.94 14.34 11.48
N ASN A 109 17.16 14.93 10.56
CA ASN A 109 17.59 15.17 9.19
C ASN A 109 18.80 16.12 9.10
N GLN A 110 18.77 17.23 9.83
CA GLN A 110 19.87 18.20 9.85
C GLN A 110 21.16 17.53 10.36
N VAL A 111 21.07 16.80 11.47
CA VAL A 111 22.22 16.19 12.13
C VAL A 111 22.86 15.10 11.29
N ILE A 112 22.04 14.25 10.65
CA ILE A 112 22.52 13.16 9.79
C ILE A 112 23.04 13.70 8.46
N THR A 113 22.30 14.59 7.79
CA THR A 113 22.65 15.06 6.44
C THR A 113 23.84 16.01 6.44
N ASN A 114 24.00 16.84 7.48
CA ASN A 114 25.13 17.76 7.59
C ASN A 114 26.37 17.10 8.22
N GLU A 115 26.32 15.79 8.51
CA GLU A 115 27.40 15.05 9.16
C GLU A 115 27.88 15.70 10.48
N THR A 116 26.98 16.35 11.21
CA THR A 116 27.33 17.00 12.48
C THR A 116 27.44 16.00 13.63
N ILE A 117 26.89 14.80 13.48
CA ILE A 117 27.00 13.72 14.46
C ILE A 117 28.11 12.73 14.11
N ASP A 118 29.00 12.46 15.06
CA ASP A 118 29.86 11.29 15.03
C ASP A 118 29.08 10.08 15.59
N ILE A 119 28.67 9.19 14.68
CA ILE A 119 27.86 8.01 15.01
C ILE A 119 28.76 6.94 15.64
N SER A 120 28.67 6.82 16.96
CA SER A 120 29.40 5.81 17.72
C SER A 120 28.84 4.39 17.55
N LYS A 121 27.51 4.25 17.48
CA LYS A 121 26.84 2.94 17.50
C LYS A 121 25.45 3.02 16.88
N THR A 122 25.10 2.01 16.07
CA THR A 122 23.74 1.79 15.58
C THR A 122 23.25 0.42 15.99
N LEU A 123 22.17 0.39 16.78
CA LEU A 123 21.53 -0.83 17.26
C LEU A 123 20.18 -1.02 16.58
N VAL A 124 19.91 -2.25 16.15
CA VAL A 124 18.63 -2.65 15.55
C VAL A 124 17.98 -3.66 16.48
N SER A 125 16.85 -3.26 17.08
CA SER A 125 16.02 -4.12 17.92
C SER A 125 14.59 -4.06 17.38
N PRO A 126 14.24 -4.91 16.39
CA PRO A 126 12.99 -4.76 15.64
C PRO A 126 11.76 -4.63 16.56
N PRO A 127 10.90 -3.62 16.34
CA PRO A 127 10.84 -2.74 15.17
C PRO A 127 11.67 -1.43 15.29
N ILE A 128 12.52 -1.26 16.31
CA ILE A 128 13.22 -0.01 16.63
C ILE A 128 14.64 0.02 16.07
N ILE A 129 15.09 1.19 15.63
CA ILE A 129 16.49 1.52 15.42
C ILE A 129 16.90 2.61 16.42
N LEU A 130 18.07 2.40 17.03
CA LEU A 130 18.71 3.35 17.94
C LEU A 130 20.05 3.77 17.34
N VAL A 131 20.25 5.07 17.18
CA VAL A 131 21.51 5.65 16.71
C VAL A 131 22.08 6.53 17.82
N PHE A 132 23.27 6.17 18.30
CA PHE A 132 23.98 6.86 19.36
C PHE A 132 25.14 7.66 18.77
N GLY A 133 25.24 8.93 19.12
CA GLY A 133 26.37 9.73 18.69
C GLY A 133 26.62 10.97 19.53
N LEU A 134 27.68 11.68 19.13
CA LEU A 134 28.10 12.95 19.71
C LEU A 134 28.03 14.01 18.64
N ASP A 135 27.44 15.16 18.96
CA ASP A 135 27.46 16.32 18.08
C ASP A 135 28.85 16.94 18.07
N ASN A 136 29.46 17.05 16.90
CA ASN A 136 30.85 17.48 16.70
C ASN A 136 31.07 18.96 17.07
N THR A 137 30.02 19.79 16.98
CA THR A 137 30.09 21.22 17.28
C THR A 137 29.89 21.50 18.76
N THR A 138 28.87 20.91 19.37
CA THR A 138 28.50 21.21 20.77
C THR A 138 29.02 20.21 21.79
N GLY A 139 29.43 19.01 21.36
CA GLY A 139 29.78 17.89 22.23
C GLY A 139 28.56 17.24 22.92
N LYS A 140 27.33 17.59 22.51
CA LYS A 140 26.10 17.02 23.08
C LYS A 140 25.93 15.57 22.69
N LYS A 141 25.35 14.79 23.60
CA LYS A 141 25.04 13.37 23.40
C LYS A 141 23.66 13.26 22.77
N ILE A 142 23.60 12.69 21.57
CA ILE A 142 22.37 12.53 20.79
C ILE A 142 22.01 11.05 20.70
N LEU A 143 20.76 10.74 21.05
CA LEU A 143 20.11 9.47 20.76
C LEU A 143 19.00 9.72 19.73
N ILE A 144 19.14 9.15 18.53
CA ILE A 144 18.07 9.14 17.53
C ILE A 144 17.35 7.80 17.63
N LEU A 145 16.04 7.85 17.86
CA LEU A 145 15.18 6.69 18.03
C LEU A 145 14.06 6.76 17.00
N TYR A 146 13.98 5.76 16.12
CA TYR A 146 12.95 5.69 15.08
C TYR A 146 12.61 4.23 14.75
N THR A 147 11.49 4.01 14.08
CA THR A 147 11.10 2.64 13.69
C THR A 147 11.69 2.24 12.33
N LEU A 148 11.91 0.94 12.10
CA LEU A 148 12.33 0.40 10.80
C LEU A 148 11.39 0.89 9.68
N LYS A 149 10.10 0.99 10.00
CA LYS A 149 9.06 1.53 9.12
C LYS A 149 9.38 2.95 8.64
N GLU A 150 9.78 3.85 9.54
CA GLU A 150 10.11 5.25 9.16
C GLU A 150 11.33 5.34 8.23
N LYS A 151 12.24 4.38 8.28
CA LYS A 151 13.42 4.34 7.40
C LYS A 151 13.07 3.79 6.02
N TYR A 152 12.40 2.64 5.98
CA TYR A 152 12.23 1.84 4.77
C TYR A 152 10.91 2.03 4.03
N ASN A 153 9.83 2.36 4.74
CA ASN A 153 8.56 2.59 4.07
C ASN A 153 8.57 3.95 3.40
N ASN A 154 8.23 3.96 2.13
CA ASN A 154 8.04 5.22 1.41
C ASN A 154 6.66 5.78 1.74
N LEU A 155 6.58 7.10 1.78
CA LEU A 155 5.29 7.78 1.81
C LEU A 155 4.69 7.73 0.41
N ASN A 156 3.37 7.57 0.33
CA ASN A 156 2.65 7.71 -0.93
C ASN A 156 2.79 9.17 -1.42
N LYS A 157 3.61 9.36 -2.45
CA LYS A 157 3.91 10.66 -3.06
C LYS A 157 2.81 11.18 -3.98
N ALA A 158 1.80 10.37 -4.30
CA ALA A 158 0.63 10.85 -5.05
C ALA A 158 -0.05 12.03 -4.34
N VAL A 159 -0.06 12.04 -3.02
CA VAL A 159 -0.64 13.13 -2.20
C VAL A 159 0.09 14.46 -2.42
N GLU A 160 1.42 14.42 -2.46
CA GLU A 160 2.25 15.62 -2.68
C GLU A 160 2.12 16.14 -4.12
N ARG A 161 1.97 15.23 -5.09
CA ARG A 161 1.84 15.52 -6.53
C ARG A 161 0.41 15.87 -6.96
N SER A 162 -0.57 15.67 -6.08
CA SER A 162 -1.99 15.84 -6.42
C SER A 162 -2.32 17.31 -6.68
N PRO A 163 -3.11 17.62 -7.73
CA PRO A 163 -3.64 18.97 -7.92
C PRO A 163 -4.57 19.41 -6.79
N LEU A 164 -5.15 18.47 -6.02
CA LEU A 164 -5.97 18.79 -4.86
C LEU A 164 -5.16 19.42 -3.71
N ASN A 165 -3.84 19.24 -3.70
CA ASN A 165 -2.94 19.83 -2.70
C ASN A 165 -2.92 21.37 -2.75
N ALA A 166 -3.43 22.00 -3.81
CA ALA A 166 -3.61 23.45 -3.88
C ALA A 166 -4.81 23.96 -3.07
N ILE A 167 -5.78 23.09 -2.74
CA ILE A 167 -7.07 23.48 -2.16
C ILE A 167 -7.34 22.77 -0.82
N LEU A 168 -6.84 21.53 -0.66
CA LEU A 168 -7.11 20.67 0.48
C LEU A 168 -5.83 20.36 1.25
N ASP A 169 -5.95 20.23 2.57
CA ASP A 169 -4.89 19.67 3.42
C ASP A 169 -4.57 18.24 2.97
N LYS A 170 -3.27 17.93 2.91
CA LYS A 170 -2.72 16.63 2.47
C LYS A 170 -3.41 15.43 3.13
N ARG A 171 -3.83 15.56 4.38
CA ARG A 171 -4.52 14.50 5.15
C ARG A 171 -5.86 14.07 4.53
N PHE A 172 -6.55 14.97 3.83
CA PHE A 172 -7.87 14.69 3.24
C PHE A 172 -7.82 14.36 1.75
N ILE A 173 -6.67 14.54 1.08
CA ILE A 173 -6.53 14.32 -0.36
C ILE A 173 -6.86 12.87 -0.75
N PRO A 174 -6.30 11.82 -0.11
CA PRO A 174 -6.62 10.44 -0.49
C PRO A 174 -8.11 10.10 -0.35
N VAL A 175 -8.76 10.57 0.73
CA VAL A 175 -10.19 10.34 0.98
C VAL A 175 -11.02 11.00 -0.11
N THR A 176 -10.68 12.25 -0.44
CA THR A 176 -11.36 13.03 -1.48
C THR A 176 -11.19 12.39 -2.86
N ALA A 177 -9.97 11.97 -3.21
CA ALA A 177 -9.68 11.26 -4.46
C ALA A 177 -10.50 9.96 -4.59
N THR A 178 -10.63 9.20 -3.49
CA THR A 178 -11.46 7.99 -3.42
C THR A 178 -12.93 8.31 -3.66
N ALA A 179 -13.46 9.33 -2.97
CA ALA A 179 -14.86 9.76 -3.10
C ALA A 179 -15.17 10.22 -4.53
N ILE A 180 -14.31 11.05 -5.14
CA ILE A 180 -14.43 11.47 -6.54
C ILE A 180 -14.44 10.26 -7.47
N SER A 181 -13.57 9.28 -7.23
CA SER A 181 -13.49 8.07 -8.07
C SER A 181 -14.76 7.21 -7.95
N LEU A 182 -15.31 7.05 -6.75
CA LEU A 182 -16.59 6.37 -6.53
C LEU A 182 -17.76 7.09 -7.22
N ILE A 183 -17.77 8.43 -7.19
CA ILE A 183 -18.74 9.24 -7.91
C ILE A 183 -18.61 9.02 -9.42
N PHE A 184 -17.40 8.99 -9.98
CA PHE A 184 -17.18 8.70 -11.39
C PHE A 184 -17.64 7.30 -11.80
N ILE A 185 -17.39 6.28 -10.97
CA ILE A 185 -17.91 4.92 -11.19
C ILE A 185 -19.44 4.95 -11.24
N TYR A 186 -20.08 5.66 -10.31
CA TYR A 186 -21.53 5.77 -10.24
C TYR A 186 -22.12 6.51 -11.46
N ILE A 187 -21.52 7.64 -11.85
CA ILE A 187 -21.89 8.42 -13.05
C ILE A 187 -21.74 7.54 -14.28
N TRP A 188 -20.63 6.81 -14.42
CA TRP A 188 -20.44 5.88 -15.53
C TRP A 188 -21.53 4.82 -15.57
N ASN A 189 -21.91 4.23 -14.43
CA ASN A 189 -22.97 3.24 -14.40
C ASN A 189 -24.32 3.81 -14.91
N ILE A 190 -24.61 5.10 -14.65
CA ILE A 190 -25.82 5.77 -15.15
C ILE A 190 -25.73 6.10 -16.64
N PHE A 191 -24.62 6.68 -17.09
CA PHE A 191 -24.50 7.26 -18.43
C PHE A 191 -23.78 6.36 -19.44
N SER A 192 -23.27 5.20 -19.03
CA SER A 192 -22.47 4.33 -19.91
C SER A 192 -23.23 3.91 -21.17
N THR A 193 -24.53 3.61 -21.07
CA THR A 193 -25.36 3.28 -22.22
C THR A 193 -25.46 4.46 -23.19
N THR A 194 -25.78 5.66 -22.68
CA THR A 194 -25.88 6.89 -23.48
C THR A 194 -24.55 7.29 -24.10
N ILE A 195 -23.44 7.16 -23.38
CA ILE A 195 -22.09 7.46 -23.91
C ILE A 195 -21.72 6.45 -24.99
N VAL A 196 -22.01 5.16 -24.79
CA VAL A 196 -21.77 4.12 -25.80
C VAL A 196 -22.64 4.36 -27.03
N GLU A 197 -23.91 4.72 -26.86
CA GLU A 197 -24.83 5.09 -27.94
C GLU A 197 -24.32 6.32 -28.71
N LEU A 198 -23.94 7.40 -28.03
CA LEU A 198 -23.37 8.60 -28.66
C LEU A 198 -22.08 8.29 -29.41
N ILE A 199 -21.14 7.55 -28.80
CA ILE A 199 -19.92 7.13 -29.50
C ILE A 199 -20.28 6.25 -30.68
N SER A 200 -21.32 5.41 -30.55
CA SER A 200 -21.76 4.55 -31.63
C SER A 200 -22.37 5.32 -32.80
N ASP A 201 -23.09 6.40 -32.54
CA ASP A 201 -23.67 7.24 -33.58
C ASP A 201 -22.57 8.04 -34.32
N TYR A 202 -21.48 8.38 -33.63
CA TYR A 202 -20.34 9.09 -34.23
C TYR A 202 -19.32 8.16 -34.92
N THR A 203 -19.21 6.90 -34.50
CA THR A 203 -18.31 5.93 -35.12
C THR A 203 -19.06 5.16 -36.20
N SER A 204 -18.54 5.14 -37.43
CA SER A 204 -19.30 4.61 -38.58
C SER A 204 -19.93 3.24 -38.30
N GLU A 205 -21.21 3.06 -38.66
CA GLU A 205 -21.99 1.84 -38.47
C GLU A 205 -21.19 0.58 -38.87
N SER A 206 -20.31 0.69 -39.87
CA SER A 206 -19.43 -0.40 -40.34
C SER A 206 -18.44 -0.95 -39.30
N ILE A 207 -17.98 -0.15 -38.35
CA ILE A 207 -17.05 -0.57 -37.28
C ILE A 207 -17.85 -1.26 -36.17
N ILE A 208 -19.04 -0.77 -35.90
CA ILE A 208 -19.89 -1.19 -34.79
C ILE A 208 -20.62 -2.48 -35.14
N GLU A 209 -21.16 -2.59 -36.35
CA GLU A 209 -21.71 -3.84 -36.86
C GLU A 209 -20.64 -4.95 -36.82
N ARG A 210 -19.37 -4.63 -37.10
CA ARG A 210 -18.27 -5.59 -36.94
C ARG A 210 -18.00 -5.94 -35.48
N ILE A 211 -18.11 -5.00 -34.53
CA ILE A 211 -17.92 -5.27 -33.09
C ILE A 211 -19.07 -6.07 -32.49
N ILE A 212 -20.31 -5.71 -32.81
CA ILE A 212 -21.54 -6.35 -32.34
C ILE A 212 -21.72 -7.74 -32.98
N ALA A 213 -21.51 -7.89 -34.30
CA ALA A 213 -21.59 -9.19 -34.97
C ALA A 213 -20.49 -10.15 -34.47
N LYS A 214 -19.32 -9.63 -34.10
CA LYS A 214 -18.22 -10.42 -33.50
C LYS A 214 -18.48 -10.81 -32.05
N HIS A 215 -19.34 -10.07 -31.33
CA HIS A 215 -19.83 -10.44 -29.99
C HIS A 215 -20.97 -11.47 -30.05
N LYS A 216 -21.91 -11.36 -31.00
CA LYS A 216 -23.02 -12.32 -31.16
C LYS A 216 -22.63 -13.70 -31.73
N ARG A 217 -21.53 -13.82 -32.50
CA ARG A 217 -21.15 -15.09 -33.19
C ARG A 217 -20.20 -16.02 -32.44
N LYS A 218 -19.67 -15.66 -31.26
CA LYS A 218 -18.73 -16.55 -30.55
C LYS A 218 -19.46 -17.42 -29.55
N GLU A 219 -20.16 -18.44 -30.06
CA GLU A 219 -20.37 -19.66 -29.30
C GLU A 219 -19.00 -20.19 -28.83
N ILE A 220 -18.89 -20.31 -27.52
CA ILE A 220 -17.64 -20.56 -26.82
C ILE A 220 -17.31 -22.05 -26.95
N THR A 221 -16.45 -22.40 -27.90
CA THR A 221 -15.76 -23.69 -27.92
C THR A 221 -14.73 -23.74 -26.79
N ILE A 222 -14.91 -24.72 -25.92
CA ILE A 222 -14.03 -25.12 -24.80
C ILE A 222 -12.69 -25.60 -25.43
N ARG A 223 -11.48 -25.28 -24.94
CA ARG A 223 -10.75 -26.03 -23.88
C ARG A 223 -9.29 -25.53 -23.70
N ARG A 224 -9.05 -24.25 -23.40
CA ARG A 224 -7.73 -23.76 -22.92
C ARG A 224 -7.89 -23.07 -21.58
N TYR A 225 -6.95 -23.31 -20.68
CA TYR A 225 -7.00 -22.82 -19.29
C TYR A 225 -6.97 -21.29 -19.23
N ILE A 226 -6.24 -20.63 -20.15
CA ILE A 226 -6.24 -19.17 -20.37
C ILE A 226 -6.32 -18.92 -21.89
N ASP A 227 -7.28 -18.09 -22.33
CA ASP A 227 -7.32 -17.60 -23.72
C ASP A 227 -6.22 -16.55 -23.91
N SER A 228 -5.58 -16.48 -25.09
CA SER A 228 -4.51 -15.49 -25.34
C SER A 228 -5.01 -14.05 -25.17
N LYS A 229 -6.29 -13.82 -25.45
CA LYS A 229 -6.97 -12.55 -25.19
C LYS A 229 -7.09 -12.20 -23.71
N GLU A 230 -7.29 -13.22 -22.88
CA GLU A 230 -7.38 -13.07 -21.43
C GLU A 230 -6.01 -12.74 -20.85
N GLY A 231 -4.97 -13.46 -21.28
CA GLY A 231 -3.58 -13.14 -20.95
C GLY A 231 -3.18 -11.73 -21.37
N PHE A 232 -3.59 -11.28 -22.57
CA PHE A 232 -3.37 -9.90 -23.02
C PHE A 232 -4.11 -8.87 -22.15
N SER A 233 -5.35 -9.17 -21.73
CA SER A 233 -6.13 -8.30 -20.85
C SER A 233 -5.49 -8.17 -19.46
N ILE A 234 -4.98 -9.27 -18.91
CA ILE A 234 -4.24 -9.29 -17.64
C ILE A 234 -2.96 -8.45 -17.78
N LEU A 235 -2.20 -8.63 -18.86
CA LEU A 235 -0.98 -7.85 -19.11
C LEU A 235 -1.27 -6.36 -19.20
N LEU A 236 -2.29 -5.95 -19.96
CA LEU A 236 -2.65 -4.54 -20.12
C LEU A 236 -3.11 -3.92 -18.79
N SER A 237 -3.91 -4.65 -18.01
CA SER A 237 -4.32 -4.23 -16.66
C SER A 237 -3.10 -4.05 -15.73
N SER A 238 -2.16 -4.99 -15.81
CA SER A 238 -0.93 -4.96 -15.02
C SER A 238 -0.08 -3.74 -15.37
N ILE A 239 0.05 -3.40 -16.66
CA ILE A 239 0.76 -2.20 -17.12
C ILE A 239 0.13 -0.94 -16.54
N VAL A 240 -1.20 -0.79 -16.64
CA VAL A 240 -1.93 0.38 -16.13
C VAL A 240 -1.72 0.54 -14.62
N PHE A 241 -1.92 -0.52 -13.84
CA PHE A 241 -1.72 -0.47 -12.40
C PHE A 241 -0.26 -0.24 -12.02
N SER A 242 0.69 -0.74 -12.79
CA SER A 242 2.12 -0.55 -12.52
C SER A 242 2.55 0.89 -12.78
N ILE A 243 2.03 1.52 -13.84
CA ILE A 243 2.24 2.97 -14.07
C ILE A 243 1.67 3.77 -12.91
N ALA A 244 0.42 3.47 -12.51
CA ALA A 244 -0.26 4.16 -11.43
C ALA A 244 0.47 4.01 -10.09
N MET A 245 0.83 2.79 -9.70
CA MET A 245 1.57 2.52 -8.47
C MET A 245 2.96 3.14 -8.51
N SER A 246 3.72 3.02 -9.61
CA SER A 246 5.04 3.65 -9.68
C SER A 246 4.97 5.17 -9.63
N TRP A 247 3.94 5.79 -10.20
CA TRP A 247 3.72 7.22 -10.07
C TRP A 247 3.40 7.63 -8.63
N ALA A 248 2.61 6.82 -7.92
CA ALA A 248 2.26 7.10 -6.53
C ALA A 248 3.44 6.91 -5.57
N TRP A 249 4.38 6.03 -5.89
CA TRP A 249 5.40 5.55 -4.94
C TRP A 249 6.85 5.95 -5.26
N SER A 250 7.14 6.45 -6.46
CA SER A 250 8.48 6.94 -6.80
C SER A 250 8.79 8.27 -6.11
N GLU A 251 10.00 8.46 -5.59
CA GLU A 251 10.43 9.75 -5.06
C GLU A 251 10.84 10.70 -6.20
N LYS A 252 11.70 10.21 -7.10
CA LYS A 252 12.17 10.93 -8.29
C LYS A 252 11.63 10.30 -9.57
N LEU A 253 11.74 11.04 -10.67
CA LEU A 253 11.42 10.50 -12.00
C LEU A 253 12.42 9.42 -12.43
N ASP A 254 13.68 9.52 -11.98
CA ASP A 254 14.71 8.54 -12.29
C ASP A 254 14.38 7.14 -11.71
N ASP A 255 13.76 7.10 -10.52
CA ASP A 255 13.35 5.86 -9.86
C ASP A 255 12.09 5.24 -10.49
N PHE A 256 11.36 6.00 -11.31
CA PHE A 256 10.06 5.58 -11.85
C PHE A 256 10.18 4.31 -12.69
N LEU A 257 11.18 4.23 -13.57
CA LEU A 257 11.33 3.08 -14.48
C LEU A 257 11.62 1.79 -13.71
N TRP A 258 12.51 1.88 -12.70
CA TRP A 258 12.83 0.75 -11.83
C TRP A 258 11.60 0.28 -11.05
N MET A 259 10.89 1.22 -10.41
CA MET A 259 9.64 0.91 -9.71
C MET A 259 8.58 0.34 -10.64
N PHE A 260 8.48 0.84 -11.88
CA PHE A 260 7.56 0.32 -12.90
C PHE A 260 7.84 -1.14 -13.24
N ILE A 261 9.10 -1.53 -13.43
CA ILE A 261 9.46 -2.91 -13.72
C ILE A 261 9.11 -3.83 -12.53
N ILE A 262 9.46 -3.42 -11.30
CA ILE A 262 9.11 -4.17 -10.09
C ILE A 262 7.59 -4.33 -9.98
N ASN A 263 6.84 -3.23 -10.06
CA ASN A 263 5.39 -3.24 -9.96
C ASN A 263 4.77 -4.09 -11.07
N LEU A 264 5.28 -4.05 -12.30
CA LEU A 264 4.80 -4.86 -13.41
C LEU A 264 4.90 -6.36 -13.12
N ILE A 265 6.02 -6.79 -12.56
CA ILE A 265 6.23 -8.18 -12.17
C ILE A 265 5.30 -8.55 -11.01
N VAL A 266 5.31 -7.75 -9.94
CA VAL A 266 4.56 -8.03 -8.70
C VAL A 266 3.04 -8.03 -8.95
N ILE A 267 2.52 -6.96 -9.55
CA ILE A 267 1.09 -6.81 -9.85
C ILE A 267 0.66 -7.84 -10.90
N GLY A 268 1.49 -8.08 -11.91
CA GLY A 268 1.25 -9.11 -12.92
C GLY A 268 1.12 -10.49 -12.30
N LEU A 269 2.00 -10.86 -11.36
CA LEU A 269 1.93 -12.12 -10.63
C LEU A 269 0.67 -12.22 -9.76
N ILE A 270 0.29 -11.16 -9.04
CA ILE A 270 -0.92 -11.13 -8.22
C ILE A 270 -2.17 -11.34 -9.09
N LEU A 271 -2.28 -10.63 -10.22
CA LEU A 271 -3.40 -10.77 -11.15
C LEU A 271 -3.43 -12.16 -11.78
N LEU A 272 -2.29 -12.65 -12.29
CA LEU A 272 -2.19 -14.00 -12.85
C LEU A 272 -2.60 -15.06 -11.83
N LEU A 273 -2.19 -14.92 -10.57
CA LEU A 273 -2.55 -15.86 -9.52
C LEU A 273 -4.05 -15.83 -9.22
N LYS A 274 -4.61 -14.63 -8.99
CA LYS A 274 -6.05 -14.43 -8.77
C LYS A 274 -6.87 -15.07 -9.89
N GLU A 275 -6.53 -14.77 -11.14
CA GLU A 275 -7.25 -15.26 -12.31
C GLU A 275 -7.06 -16.77 -12.52
N SER A 276 -5.87 -17.32 -12.27
CA SER A 276 -5.62 -18.76 -12.34
C SER A 276 -6.44 -19.54 -11.30
N VAL A 277 -6.56 -19.01 -10.08
CA VAL A 277 -7.41 -19.58 -9.03
C VAL A 277 -8.88 -19.49 -9.42
N ARG A 278 -9.32 -18.36 -10.00
CA ARG A 278 -10.69 -18.22 -10.50
C ARG A 278 -11.02 -19.25 -11.58
N GLN A 279 -10.16 -19.37 -12.58
CA GLN A 279 -10.33 -20.33 -13.67
C GLN A 279 -10.34 -21.77 -13.17
N TYR A 280 -9.48 -22.10 -12.19
CA TYR A 280 -9.49 -23.41 -11.54
C TYR A 280 -10.86 -23.73 -10.94
N PHE A 281 -11.41 -22.84 -10.12
CA PHE A 281 -12.71 -23.04 -9.50
C PHE A 281 -13.87 -23.03 -10.52
N CYS A 282 -13.80 -22.17 -11.54
CA CYS A 282 -14.79 -22.15 -12.61
C CYS A 282 -14.78 -23.48 -13.40
N TYR A 283 -13.60 -23.98 -13.74
CA TYR A 283 -13.43 -25.27 -14.41
C TYR A 283 -14.00 -26.43 -13.59
N GLN A 284 -13.69 -26.49 -12.29
CA GLN A 284 -14.23 -27.52 -11.39
C GLN A 284 -15.76 -27.49 -11.28
N ASN A 285 -16.38 -26.32 -11.46
CA ASN A 285 -17.83 -26.14 -11.35
C ASN A 285 -18.53 -26.07 -12.72
N ASN A 286 -17.83 -26.35 -13.82
CA ASN A 286 -18.34 -26.24 -15.20
C ASN A 286 -18.94 -24.85 -15.53
N LEU A 287 -18.35 -23.80 -14.97
CA LEU A 287 -18.74 -22.41 -15.24
C LEU A 287 -17.80 -21.78 -16.26
N LYS A 288 -18.34 -20.92 -17.13
CA LYS A 288 -17.54 -20.13 -18.07
C LYS A 288 -17.51 -18.67 -17.63
N ALA A 289 -16.30 -18.19 -17.39
CA ALA A 289 -16.04 -16.80 -17.04
C ALA A 289 -14.72 -16.35 -17.68
N LYS A 290 -14.69 -15.11 -18.20
CA LYS A 290 -13.56 -14.54 -18.93
C LYS A 290 -13.14 -13.22 -18.29
N HIS A 291 -11.86 -13.06 -18.04
CA HIS A 291 -11.30 -11.78 -17.64
C HIS A 291 -11.18 -10.84 -18.85
N VAL A 292 -11.68 -9.61 -18.70
CA VAL A 292 -11.74 -8.61 -19.77
C VAL A 292 -11.18 -7.29 -19.27
N PHE A 293 -10.33 -6.66 -20.08
CA PHE A 293 -9.82 -5.33 -19.82
C PHE A 293 -10.95 -4.29 -19.89
N TRP A 294 -10.98 -3.36 -18.93
CA TRP A 294 -11.96 -2.29 -18.83
C TRP A 294 -11.29 -0.93 -19.10
N PRO A 295 -11.36 -0.40 -20.33
CA PRO A 295 -10.66 0.85 -20.68
C PRO A 295 -11.07 2.04 -19.82
N PHE A 296 -12.37 2.19 -19.53
CA PHE A 296 -12.86 3.28 -18.69
C PHE A 296 -12.30 3.19 -17.27
N GLY A 297 -12.36 1.99 -16.67
CA GLY A 297 -11.82 1.79 -15.34
C GLY A 297 -10.29 1.97 -15.28
N ALA A 298 -9.57 1.59 -16.34
CA ALA A 298 -8.14 1.86 -16.49
C ALA A 298 -7.82 3.38 -16.54
N ILE A 299 -8.59 4.15 -17.31
CA ILE A 299 -8.48 5.62 -17.34
C ILE A 299 -8.75 6.19 -15.95
N LEU A 300 -9.81 5.71 -15.29
CA LEU A 300 -10.17 6.16 -13.95
C LEU A 300 -9.07 5.82 -12.92
N THR A 301 -8.39 4.68 -13.05
CA THR A 301 -7.24 4.31 -12.19
C THR A 301 -6.12 5.34 -12.33
N VAL A 302 -5.82 5.76 -13.55
CA VAL A 302 -4.80 6.79 -13.79
C VAL A 302 -5.25 8.12 -13.19
N ILE A 303 -6.47 8.57 -13.49
CA ILE A 303 -7.02 9.84 -12.98
C ILE A 303 -7.03 9.86 -11.45
N SER A 304 -7.52 8.80 -10.80
CA SER A 304 -7.58 8.74 -9.34
C SER A 304 -6.17 8.85 -8.72
N THR A 305 -5.19 8.19 -9.34
CA THR A 305 -3.78 8.23 -8.91
C THR A 305 -3.25 9.64 -8.99
N PHE A 306 -3.51 10.35 -10.09
CA PHE A 306 -3.17 11.77 -10.22
C PHE A 306 -3.89 12.65 -9.20
N LEU A 307 -5.12 12.31 -8.81
CA LEU A 307 -5.85 13.00 -7.73
C LEU A 307 -5.31 12.69 -6.33
N GLY A 308 -4.39 11.74 -6.17
CA GLY A 308 -3.69 11.46 -4.92
C GLY A 308 -3.98 10.09 -4.32
N ASN A 309 -4.73 9.22 -5.02
CA ASN A 309 -4.95 7.85 -4.58
C ASN A 309 -5.23 6.89 -5.74
N THR A 310 -4.43 5.83 -5.86
CA THR A 310 -4.70 4.75 -6.82
C THR A 310 -5.99 4.05 -6.38
N PHE A 311 -7.07 4.19 -7.15
CA PHE A 311 -8.39 3.67 -6.82
C PHE A 311 -9.25 3.57 -8.09
N SER A 312 -9.25 2.39 -8.74
CA SER A 312 -10.23 1.95 -9.75
C SER A 312 -9.84 0.56 -10.25
N LEU A 313 -10.64 -0.02 -11.13
CA LEU A 313 -10.49 -1.36 -11.69
C LEU A 313 -10.06 -1.26 -13.16
N ALA A 314 -8.93 -1.84 -13.56
CA ALA A 314 -8.54 -1.87 -14.97
C ALA A 314 -9.16 -3.05 -15.75
N SER A 315 -9.84 -3.99 -15.07
CA SER A 315 -10.40 -5.20 -15.68
C SER A 315 -11.46 -5.86 -14.81
N TYR A 316 -12.41 -6.55 -15.45
CA TYR A 316 -13.54 -7.20 -14.78
C TYR A 316 -13.76 -8.61 -15.33
N THR A 317 -14.60 -9.38 -14.64
CA THR A 317 -14.95 -10.73 -15.06
C THR A 317 -16.30 -10.75 -15.76
N LEU A 318 -16.33 -11.18 -17.02
CA LEU A 318 -17.56 -11.55 -17.73
C LEU A 318 -17.93 -13.00 -17.44
N ARG A 319 -19.22 -13.29 -17.32
CA ARG A 319 -19.76 -14.64 -17.11
C ARG A 319 -20.96 -14.91 -18.01
N GLU A 320 -21.38 -16.17 -18.10
CA GLU A 320 -22.65 -16.55 -18.74
C GLU A 320 -23.87 -16.12 -17.92
N GLU A 321 -24.89 -15.58 -18.58
CA GLU A 321 -26.15 -15.10 -17.99
C GLU A 321 -27.13 -16.25 -17.76
N LYS A 322 -26.93 -17.04 -16.70
CA LYS A 322 -27.93 -18.02 -16.20
C LYS A 322 -28.04 -17.92 -14.68
N GLU A 323 -29.26 -17.92 -14.16
CA GLU A 323 -29.54 -17.69 -12.72
C GLU A 323 -28.90 -18.76 -11.80
N GLU A 324 -28.95 -20.04 -12.20
CA GLU A 324 -28.29 -21.11 -11.43
C GLU A 324 -26.75 -20.99 -11.43
N ILE A 325 -26.19 -20.42 -12.50
CA ILE A 325 -24.75 -20.15 -12.62
C ILE A 325 -24.36 -18.98 -11.71
N GLU A 326 -25.21 -17.96 -11.61
CA GLU A 326 -24.98 -16.75 -10.82
C GLU A 326 -24.73 -17.05 -9.34
N ARG A 327 -25.54 -17.90 -8.70
CA ARG A 327 -25.33 -18.27 -7.29
C ARG A 327 -24.03 -19.04 -7.07
N LYS A 328 -23.70 -19.98 -7.96
CA LYS A 328 -22.43 -20.75 -7.88
C LYS A 328 -21.22 -19.85 -8.10
N PHE A 329 -21.31 -18.94 -9.06
CA PHE A 329 -20.27 -17.98 -9.36
C PHE A 329 -20.02 -17.02 -8.19
N GLY A 330 -21.07 -16.46 -7.59
CA GLY A 330 -20.94 -15.59 -6.41
C GLY A 330 -20.23 -16.27 -5.23
N ARG A 331 -20.47 -17.58 -5.01
CA ARG A 331 -19.73 -18.37 -4.01
C ARG A 331 -18.25 -18.53 -4.35
N ILE A 332 -17.91 -18.75 -5.62
CA ILE A 332 -16.52 -18.90 -6.08
C ILE A 332 -15.77 -17.58 -5.92
N ILE A 333 -16.37 -16.47 -6.37
CA ILE A 333 -15.79 -15.14 -6.24
C ILE A 333 -15.59 -14.78 -4.76
N PHE A 334 -16.56 -15.08 -3.88
CA PHE A 334 -16.38 -14.88 -2.44
C PHE A 334 -15.16 -15.63 -1.88
N LEU A 335 -14.96 -16.89 -2.28
CA LEU A 335 -13.81 -17.68 -1.85
C LEU A 335 -12.49 -17.07 -2.34
N ILE A 336 -12.46 -16.56 -3.57
CA ILE A 336 -11.28 -15.90 -4.15
C ILE A 336 -10.99 -14.59 -3.43
N SER A 337 -12.00 -13.77 -3.16
CA SER A 337 -11.84 -12.54 -2.36
C SER A 337 -11.34 -12.84 -0.96
N LEU A 338 -11.83 -13.92 -0.32
CA LEU A 338 -11.35 -14.35 1.00
C LEU A 338 -9.88 -14.79 0.94
N MET A 339 -9.49 -15.59 -0.06
CA MET A 339 -8.09 -16.00 -0.26
C MET A 339 -7.17 -14.79 -0.50
N LEU A 340 -7.58 -13.86 -1.34
CA LEU A 340 -6.82 -12.64 -1.63
C LEU A 340 -6.74 -11.72 -0.40
N PHE A 341 -7.79 -11.65 0.42
CA PHE A 341 -7.76 -10.93 1.68
C PHE A 341 -6.81 -11.57 2.69
N THR A 342 -6.84 -12.90 2.84
CA THR A 342 -5.87 -13.63 3.68
C THR A 342 -4.44 -13.38 3.20
N PHE A 343 -4.20 -13.41 1.89
CA PHE A 343 -2.90 -13.08 1.31
C PHE A 343 -2.47 -11.65 1.65
N SER A 344 -3.36 -10.66 1.51
CA SER A 344 -3.12 -9.26 1.88
C SER A 344 -2.74 -9.12 3.37
N ILE A 345 -3.44 -9.80 4.29
CA ILE A 345 -3.08 -9.83 5.72
C ILE A 345 -1.70 -10.44 5.97
N ILE A 346 -1.34 -11.52 5.27
CA ILE A 346 -0.01 -12.13 5.42
C ILE A 346 1.08 -11.15 4.97
N ILE A 347 0.93 -10.51 3.81
CA ILE A 347 1.88 -9.50 3.33
C ILE A 347 1.96 -8.30 4.29
N PHE A 348 0.83 -7.87 4.85
CA PHE A 348 0.81 -6.83 5.86
C PHE A 348 1.63 -7.22 7.11
N ILE A 349 1.42 -8.42 7.65
CA ILE A 349 2.17 -8.91 8.80
C ILE A 349 3.66 -9.00 8.47
N LEU A 350 4.01 -9.49 7.28
CA LEU A 350 5.40 -9.52 6.81
C LEU A 350 5.99 -8.10 6.76
N ASN A 351 5.24 -7.12 6.25
CA ASN A 351 5.67 -5.72 6.23
C ASN A 351 5.81 -5.08 7.62
N LEU A 352 5.12 -5.60 8.64
CA LEU A 352 5.30 -5.14 10.02
C LEU A 352 6.65 -5.59 10.60
N PHE A 353 7.07 -6.83 10.30
CA PHE A 353 8.32 -7.40 10.81
C PHE A 353 9.54 -7.07 9.94
N TYR A 354 9.33 -6.96 8.63
CA TYR A 354 10.32 -6.66 7.61
C TYR A 354 9.78 -5.54 6.71
N PRO A 355 9.81 -4.28 7.19
CA PRO A 355 9.32 -3.14 6.41
C PRO A 355 10.09 -3.05 5.09
N ASP A 356 9.37 -3.25 3.99
CA ASP A 356 9.92 -3.21 2.64
C ASP A 356 8.89 -2.59 1.70
N ILE A 357 9.37 -1.71 0.81
CA ILE A 357 8.51 -0.99 -0.12
C ILE A 357 7.70 -1.94 -1.03
N ILE A 358 8.26 -3.10 -1.39
CA ILE A 358 7.58 -4.09 -2.22
C ILE A 358 6.40 -4.70 -1.45
N PHE A 359 6.59 -5.10 -0.20
CA PHE A 359 5.49 -5.62 0.62
C PHE A 359 4.42 -4.56 0.87
N GLN A 360 4.84 -3.33 1.11
CA GLN A 360 3.97 -2.18 1.25
C GLN A 360 3.09 -1.97 0.00
N MET A 361 3.69 -1.97 -1.19
CA MET A 361 2.98 -1.83 -2.47
C MET A 361 2.07 -3.03 -2.76
N MET A 362 2.53 -4.26 -2.52
CA MET A 362 1.74 -5.49 -2.66
C MET A 362 0.49 -5.45 -1.78
N PHE A 363 0.66 -5.10 -0.51
CA PHE A 363 -0.44 -5.01 0.44
C PHE A 363 -1.42 -3.90 0.04
N THR A 364 -0.92 -2.70 -0.27
CA THR A 364 -1.73 -1.56 -0.70
C THR A 364 -2.55 -1.89 -1.96
N TYR A 365 -1.90 -2.51 -2.95
CA TYR A 365 -2.55 -2.92 -4.19
C TYR A 365 -3.63 -3.98 -3.95
N THR A 366 -3.32 -5.02 -3.17
CA THR A 366 -4.28 -6.12 -2.91
C THR A 366 -5.49 -5.65 -2.13
N ILE A 367 -5.32 -4.81 -1.10
CA ILE A 367 -6.44 -4.29 -0.31
C ILE A 367 -7.29 -3.32 -1.13
N MET A 368 -6.67 -2.46 -1.95
CA MET A 368 -7.36 -1.59 -2.89
C MET A 368 -8.18 -2.39 -3.91
N MET A 369 -7.57 -3.39 -4.55
CA MET A 369 -8.26 -4.27 -5.49
C MET A 369 -9.47 -4.92 -4.83
N LEU A 370 -9.33 -5.43 -3.61
CA LEU A 370 -10.43 -6.06 -2.87
C LEU A 370 -11.58 -5.10 -2.58
N VAL A 371 -11.31 -3.85 -2.19
CA VAL A 371 -12.38 -2.86 -1.97
C VAL A 371 -13.20 -2.66 -3.25
N ILE A 372 -12.52 -2.58 -4.39
CA ILE A 372 -13.17 -2.28 -5.67
C ILE A 372 -13.87 -3.52 -6.22
N ASP A 373 -13.23 -4.70 -6.15
CA ASP A 373 -13.83 -5.98 -6.51
C ASP A 373 -15.11 -6.21 -5.70
N LEU A 374 -15.10 -5.94 -4.39
CA LEU A 374 -16.26 -6.14 -3.51
C LEU A 374 -17.32 -5.04 -3.63
N PHE A 375 -17.13 -4.03 -4.49
CA PHE A 375 -18.11 -2.96 -4.66
C PHE A 375 -19.44 -3.53 -5.20
N PRO A 376 -20.62 -3.09 -4.69
CA PRO A 376 -21.89 -3.77 -4.95
C PRO A 376 -22.57 -3.40 -6.29
N LEU A 377 -21.84 -2.82 -7.24
CA LEU A 377 -22.35 -2.44 -8.55
C LEU A 377 -21.71 -3.31 -9.65
N PRO A 378 -22.44 -3.64 -10.73
CA PRO A 378 -21.81 -4.22 -11.91
C PRO A 378 -20.87 -3.19 -12.58
N PRO A 379 -19.78 -3.63 -13.22
CA PRO A 379 -19.39 -5.02 -13.49
C PRO A 379 -18.54 -5.68 -12.37
N MET A 380 -18.53 -5.13 -11.15
CA MET A 380 -17.68 -5.63 -10.07
C MET A 380 -18.20 -6.94 -9.47
N ASP A 381 -17.24 -7.76 -9.04
CA ASP A 381 -17.41 -9.09 -8.43
C ASP A 381 -18.34 -9.08 -7.18
N GLY A 382 -18.39 -7.96 -6.45
CA GLY A 382 -19.18 -7.77 -5.25
C GLY A 382 -20.68 -7.80 -5.52
N SER A 383 -21.10 -7.37 -6.71
CA SER A 383 -22.49 -7.48 -7.14
C SER A 383 -22.97 -8.95 -7.18
N ASP A 384 -22.07 -9.87 -7.53
CA ASP A 384 -22.34 -11.30 -7.64
C ASP A 384 -22.34 -12.01 -6.28
N ILE A 385 -21.39 -11.65 -5.42
CA ILE A 385 -21.37 -12.13 -4.04
C ILE A 385 -22.64 -11.66 -3.32
N ARG A 386 -23.06 -10.40 -3.51
CA ARG A 386 -24.26 -9.84 -2.88
C ARG A 386 -25.52 -10.61 -3.27
N LYS A 387 -25.66 -10.95 -4.56
CA LYS A 387 -26.79 -11.76 -5.07
C LYS A 387 -26.79 -13.18 -4.50
N TRP A 388 -25.61 -13.77 -4.27
CA TRP A 388 -25.51 -15.08 -3.60
C TRP A 388 -25.83 -14.99 -2.09
N SER A 389 -25.23 -14.04 -1.38
CA SER A 389 -25.42 -13.84 0.06
C SER A 389 -25.06 -12.43 0.51
N SER A 390 -26.07 -11.55 0.60
CA SER A 390 -25.87 -10.15 1.02
C SER A 390 -25.22 -10.02 2.41
N LYS A 391 -25.51 -10.93 3.35
CA LYS A 391 -24.90 -10.91 4.69
C LYS A 391 -23.39 -11.17 4.63
N LYS A 392 -22.97 -12.23 3.93
CA LYS A 392 -21.54 -12.59 3.81
C LYS A 392 -20.76 -11.53 3.03
N TRP A 393 -21.35 -11.01 1.95
CA TRP A 393 -20.81 -9.89 1.21
C TRP A 393 -20.57 -8.69 2.13
N PHE A 394 -21.60 -8.24 2.85
CA PHE A 394 -21.53 -7.05 3.70
C PHE A 394 -20.47 -7.21 4.79
N THR A 395 -20.42 -8.36 5.48
CA THR A 395 -19.40 -8.62 6.51
C THR A 395 -17.98 -8.53 5.94
N LEU A 396 -17.71 -9.19 4.82
CA LEU A 396 -16.37 -9.15 4.20
C LEU A 396 -16.03 -7.74 3.71
N TYR A 397 -16.99 -7.04 3.09
CA TYR A 397 -16.79 -5.69 2.57
C TYR A 397 -16.45 -4.70 3.68
N ILE A 398 -17.17 -4.70 4.81
CA ILE A 398 -16.88 -3.82 5.95
C ILE A 398 -15.49 -4.08 6.51
N ILE A 399 -15.10 -5.35 6.67
CA ILE A 399 -13.76 -5.71 7.15
C ILE A 399 -12.69 -5.18 6.18
N VAL A 400 -12.83 -5.45 4.89
CA VAL A 400 -11.87 -5.01 3.86
C VAL A 400 -11.78 -3.48 3.80
N VAL A 401 -12.91 -2.76 3.86
CA VAL A 401 -12.94 -1.29 3.87
C VAL A 401 -12.28 -0.73 5.14
N PHE A 402 -12.51 -1.34 6.30
CA PHE A 402 -11.84 -0.95 7.54
C PHE A 402 -10.31 -1.09 7.44
N PHE A 403 -9.83 -2.22 6.90
CA PHE A 403 -8.41 -2.41 6.65
C PHE A 403 -7.87 -1.39 5.64
N TYR A 404 -8.58 -1.18 4.53
CA TYR A 404 -8.22 -0.19 3.53
C TYR A 404 -8.07 1.21 4.13
N ILE A 405 -9.03 1.65 4.95
CA ILE A 405 -9.03 2.96 5.61
C ILE A 405 -7.88 3.07 6.62
N SER A 406 -7.69 2.04 7.43
CA SER A 406 -6.64 2.02 8.44
C SER A 406 -5.26 2.19 7.81
N VAL A 407 -5.06 1.54 6.66
CA VAL A 407 -3.78 1.49 5.95
C VAL A 407 -3.51 2.74 5.13
N ASN A 408 -4.51 3.19 4.35
CA ASN A 408 -4.32 4.29 3.41
C ASN A 408 -4.52 5.67 4.05
N PHE A 409 -5.27 5.77 5.16
CA PHE A 409 -5.64 7.08 5.72
C PHE A 409 -5.15 7.33 7.15
N THR A 410 -4.94 6.29 7.97
CA THR A 410 -4.97 6.53 9.43
C THR A 410 -3.76 6.01 10.23
N PHE A 411 -3.04 4.97 9.81
CA PHE A 411 -2.11 4.31 10.75
C PHE A 411 -0.74 3.86 10.22
N LEU A 412 -0.55 3.69 8.91
CA LEU A 412 0.57 2.85 8.46
C LEU A 412 1.58 3.49 7.52
N PHE A 413 1.39 4.71 7.03
CA PHE A 413 2.37 5.40 6.19
C PHE A 413 2.58 6.83 6.64
#